data_AF-A0A1U7D063-F1
#
_entry.id   AF-A0A1U7D063-F1
#
_cell.length_a   1.000
_cell.length_b   1.000
_cell.length_c   1.000
_cell.angle_alpha   90.00
_cell.angle_beta   90.00
_cell.angle_gamma   90.00
#
_symmetry.space_group_name_H-M   'P 1'
#
loop_
_entity.id
_entity.type
_entity.pdbx_description
1 polymer ?
#
loop_
_entity_poly.entity_id
_entity_poly.type
_entity_poly.pdbx_seq_one_letter_code
_entity_poly.pdbx_strand_id
1 'polypeptide(L)'
;MRVAEAVGPGLDRLRLDIDPRDVAVHIETSMRLTQALGGSGGPFFFTGEALVPGFVETDQLKEMVEATRTSRVTEGPAPTEAGAGE
;
A
#
# COMPACT_ATOMS: atom_id res chain seq x y z
N MET A 1 18.19 6.58 -18.28
CA MET A 1 16.98 7.44 -18.35
C MET A 1 16.10 7.01 -19.53
N ARG A 2 15.52 5.80 -19.52
CA ARG A 2 14.69 5.30 -20.64
C ARG A 2 13.30 4.80 -20.20
N VAL A 3 13.05 4.70 -18.89
CA VAL A 3 11.81 4.14 -18.34
C VAL A 3 10.70 5.18 -18.26
N ALA A 4 11.03 6.45 -17.99
CA ALA A 4 10.03 7.52 -17.86
C ALA A 4 9.22 7.77 -19.15
N GLU A 5 9.83 7.62 -20.33
CA GLU A 5 9.17 7.84 -21.62
C GLU A 5 8.11 6.77 -21.96
N ALA A 6 8.14 5.60 -21.29
CA ALA A 6 7.27 4.48 -21.61
C ALA A 6 6.03 4.35 -20.70
N VAL A 7 5.98 5.06 -19.57
CA VAL A 7 5.04 4.74 -18.46
C VAL A 7 4.17 5.93 -18.02
N GLY A 8 4.44 7.17 -18.46
CA GLY A 8 3.68 8.35 -18.01
C GLY A 8 4.13 9.66 -18.67
N PRO A 9 3.56 10.82 -18.29
CA PRO A 9 3.72 12.08 -19.00
C PRO A 9 5.21 12.38 -19.18
N GLY A 10 5.61 12.69 -20.41
CA GLY A 10 6.99 12.65 -20.88
C GLY A 10 8.02 13.31 -19.97
N LEU A 11 9.29 12.97 -20.20
CA LEU A 11 10.46 13.28 -19.36
C LEU A 11 10.53 14.73 -18.85
N ASP A 12 9.98 15.68 -19.60
CA ASP A 12 9.95 17.10 -19.23
C ASP A 12 8.95 17.41 -18.11
N ARG A 13 7.79 16.74 -18.09
CA ARG A 13 6.83 16.87 -16.99
C ARG A 13 7.35 16.20 -15.71
N LEU A 14 8.01 15.05 -15.86
CA LEU A 14 8.68 14.38 -14.74
C LEU A 14 9.76 15.26 -14.08
N ARG A 15 10.55 15.98 -14.88
CA ARG A 15 11.57 16.91 -14.38
C ARG A 15 10.99 18.11 -13.65
N LEU A 16 9.81 18.57 -14.07
CA LEU A 16 9.10 19.69 -13.43
C LEU A 16 8.44 19.27 -12.11
N ASP A 17 7.91 18.05 -12.05
CA ASP A 17 7.16 17.56 -10.88
C ASP A 17 8.06 16.87 -9.83
N ILE A 18 9.31 16.52 -10.17
CA ILE A 18 10.31 16.02 -9.21
C ILE A 18 11.06 17.21 -8.60
N ASP A 19 10.66 17.64 -7.41
CA ASP A 19 11.60 18.31 -6.50
C ASP A 19 12.49 17.23 -5.86
N PRO A 20 13.81 17.25 -6.08
CA PRO A 20 14.71 16.22 -5.55
C PRO A 20 14.74 16.15 -4.02
N ARG A 21 14.41 17.24 -3.30
CA ARG A 21 14.36 17.24 -1.83
C ARG A 21 13.09 16.58 -1.32
N ASP A 22 11.93 16.96 -1.86
CA ASP A 22 10.65 16.41 -1.40
C ASP A 22 10.54 14.91 -1.72
N VAL A 23 11.04 14.50 -2.90
CA VAL A 23 11.11 13.08 -3.27
C VAL A 23 12.05 12.30 -2.36
N ALA A 24 13.22 12.84 -2.00
CA ALA A 24 14.14 12.19 -1.09
C ALA A 24 13.53 11.98 0.31
N VAL A 25 12.83 12.98 0.84
CA VAL A 25 12.13 12.91 2.13
C VAL A 25 11.03 11.83 2.09
N HIS A 26 10.26 11.76 1.00
CA HIS A 26 9.24 10.72 0.85
C HIS A 26 9.84 9.32 0.77
N ILE A 27 10.92 9.13 0.02
CA ILE A 27 11.64 7.85 -0.06
C ILE A 27 12.13 7.44 1.33
N GLU A 28 12.80 8.34 2.07
CA GLU A 28 13.30 8.06 3.41
C GLU A 28 12.15 7.69 4.36
N THR A 29 11.05 8.42 4.31
CA THR A 29 9.86 8.17 5.13
C THR A 29 9.27 6.80 4.82
N SER A 30 9.09 6.45 3.55
CA SER A 30 8.60 5.14 3.12
C SER A 30 9.54 4.01 3.54
N MET A 31 10.87 4.19 3.43
CA MET A 31 11.86 3.20 3.86
C MET A 31 11.83 2.99 5.37
N ARG A 32 11.68 4.07 6.15
CA ARG A 32 11.58 4.00 7.62
C ARG A 32 10.31 3.28 8.06
N LEU A 33 9.16 3.61 7.47
CA LEU A 33 7.88 2.96 7.75
C LEU A 33 7.94 1.47 7.41
N THR A 34 8.50 1.13 6.26
CA THR A 34 8.70 -0.26 5.83
C THR A 34 9.54 -1.05 6.82
N GLN A 35 10.68 -0.51 7.26
CA GLN A 35 11.54 -1.14 8.26
C GLN A 35 10.83 -1.31 9.61
N ALA A 36 10.05 -0.30 10.04
CA ALA A 36 9.29 -0.38 11.28
C ALA A 36 8.22 -1.49 11.25
N LEU A 37 7.70 -1.80 10.06
CA LEU A 37 6.74 -2.89 9.83
C LEU A 37 7.41 -4.24 9.52
N GLY A 38 8.74 -4.35 9.64
CA GLY A 38 9.49 -5.59 9.44
C GLY A 38 9.84 -5.91 7.98
N GLY A 39 9.51 -5.02 7.02
CA GLY A 39 9.91 -5.17 5.63
C GLY A 39 11.42 -4.98 5.47
N SER A 40 12.12 -5.97 4.93
CA SER A 40 13.55 -5.86 4.60
C SER A 40 13.88 -6.58 3.29
N GLY A 41 14.18 -5.80 2.25
CA GLY A 41 14.63 -6.29 0.94
C GLY A 41 13.59 -7.10 0.14
N GLY A 42 13.72 -7.09 -1.19
CA GLY A 42 12.85 -7.82 -2.12
C GLY A 42 11.44 -7.22 -2.30
N PRO A 43 10.63 -7.74 -3.24
CA PRO A 43 9.20 -7.44 -3.22
C PRO A 43 8.58 -8.00 -1.93
N PHE A 44 7.70 -7.23 -1.32
CA PHE A 44 6.89 -7.64 -0.17
C PHE A 44 5.52 -6.96 -0.25
N PHE A 45 4.52 -7.57 0.37
CA PHE A 45 3.15 -7.05 0.41
C PHE A 45 2.66 -6.97 1.84
N PHE A 46 1.86 -5.95 2.15
CA PHE A 46 1.12 -5.85 3.40
C PHE A 46 -0.37 -6.11 3.12
N THR A 47 -0.96 -7.10 3.78
CA THR A 47 -2.40 -7.41 3.70
C THR A 47 -3.01 -7.37 5.10
N GLY A 48 -3.70 -6.29 5.42
CA GLY A 48 -4.17 -6.04 6.79
C GLY A 48 -2.99 -5.79 7.72
N GLU A 49 -2.82 -6.64 8.73
CA GLU A 49 -1.67 -6.63 9.66
C GLU A 49 -0.58 -7.65 9.26
N ALA A 50 -0.81 -8.45 8.22
CA ALA A 50 0.12 -9.46 7.76
C ALA A 50 1.16 -8.88 6.79
N LEU A 51 2.43 -9.20 7.04
CA LEU A 51 3.54 -8.98 6.11
C LEU A 51 3.80 -10.27 5.33
N VAL A 52 3.79 -10.15 4.00
CA VAL A 52 4.04 -11.25 3.06
C VAL A 52 5.36 -10.99 2.36
N PRO A 53 6.45 -11.67 2.76
CA PRO A 53 7.76 -11.47 2.16
C PRO A 53 7.89 -12.23 0.84
N GLY A 54 8.59 -11.63 -0.12
CA GLY A 54 8.97 -12.27 -1.37
C GLY A 54 7.93 -12.17 -2.48
N PHE A 55 8.16 -12.95 -3.52
CA PHE A 55 7.27 -13.02 -4.68
C PHE A 55 6.04 -13.87 -4.35
N VAL A 56 4.87 -13.39 -4.76
CA VAL A 56 3.56 -14.02 -4.52
C VAL A 56 2.83 -14.06 -5.85
N GLU A 57 2.22 -15.19 -6.17
CA GLU A 57 1.40 -15.34 -7.36
C GLU A 57 0.11 -14.51 -7.24
N THR A 58 -0.39 -14.02 -8.39
CA THR A 58 -1.52 -13.08 -8.40
C THR A 58 -2.77 -13.66 -7.73
N ASP A 59 -3.07 -14.94 -7.97
CA ASP A 59 -4.25 -15.58 -7.42
C ASP A 59 -4.13 -15.79 -5.90
N GLN A 60 -2.93 -16.13 -5.41
CA GLN A 60 -2.66 -16.21 -3.98
C GLN A 60 -2.83 -14.85 -3.30
N LEU A 61 -2.36 -13.76 -3.92
CA LEU A 61 -2.54 -12.42 -3.37
C LEU A 61 -4.01 -12.01 -3.30
N LYS A 62 -4.83 -12.39 -4.30
CA LYS A 62 -6.28 -12.13 -4.28
C LYS A 62 -6.96 -12.81 -3.10
N GLU A 63 -6.66 -14.08 -2.86
CA GLU A 63 -7.23 -14.84 -1.74
C GLU A 63 -6.88 -14.18 -0.39
N MET A 64 -5.63 -13.73 -0.22
CA MET A 64 -5.19 -13.04 0.99
C MET A 64 -5.91 -11.71 1.21
N VAL A 65 -6.14 -10.95 0.13
CA VAL A 65 -6.92 -9.70 0.17
C VAL A 65 -8.38 -9.97 0.50
N GLU A 66 -9.00 -11.00 -0.09
CA GLU A 66 -10.38 -11.39 0.20
C GLU A 66 -10.54 -11.84 1.66
N ALA A 67 -9.63 -12.68 2.15
CA ALA A 67 -9.62 -13.11 3.56
C ALA A 67 -9.53 -11.91 4.52
N THR A 68 -8.65 -10.95 4.23
CA THR A 68 -8.49 -9.72 5.02
C THR A 68 -9.75 -8.85 5.02
N ARG A 69 -10.47 -8.78 3.88
CA ARG A 69 -11.71 -8.01 3.78
C ARG A 69 -12.83 -8.68 4.56
N THR A 70 -12.95 -10.00 4.48
CA THR A 70 -13.97 -10.76 5.20
C THR A 70 -13.75 -10.73 6.71
N SER A 71 -12.50 -10.80 7.18
CA SER A 71 -12.19 -10.71 8.62
C SER A 71 -12.52 -9.35 9.23
N ARG A 72 -12.37 -8.25 8.47
CA ARG A 72 -12.79 -6.91 8.93
C ARG A 72 -14.30 -6.75 9.02
N VAL A 73 -15.08 -7.49 8.24
CA VAL A 73 -16.55 -7.45 8.32
C VAL A 73 -17.05 -8.04 9.65
N THR A 74 -16.27 -8.94 10.29
CA THR A 74 -16.59 -9.45 11.63
C THR A 74 -16.14 -8.54 12.79
N GLU A 75 -15.38 -7.48 12.51
CA GLU A 75 -14.88 -6.52 13.50
C GLU A 75 -15.31 -5.07 13.23
N GLY A 76 -16.31 -4.85 12.36
CA GLY A 76 -16.95 -3.55 12.21
C GLY A 76 -17.74 -3.19 13.48
N PRO A 77 -17.78 -1.91 13.92
CA PRO A 77 -18.59 -1.53 15.07
C PRO A 77 -20.03 -1.95 14.82
N ALA A 78 -20.66 -2.58 15.82
CA ALA A 78 -22.06 -2.99 15.79
C ALA A 78 -22.91 -1.86 15.20
N PRO A 79 -23.90 -2.15 14.33
CA PRO A 79 -24.81 -1.13 13.86
C PRO A 79 -25.46 -0.51 15.09
N THR A 80 -25.14 0.76 15.36
CA THR A 80 -25.87 1.54 16.35
C THR A 80 -27.33 1.45 15.95
N GLU A 81 -28.12 0.78 16.78
CA GLU A 81 -29.57 0.78 16.67
C GLU A 81 -30.08 2.21 16.91
N ALA A 82 -30.02 3.04 15.88
CA ALA A 82 -30.79 4.27 15.79
C ALA A 82 -32.21 3.87 15.38
N GLY A 83 -32.95 3.34 16.36
CA GLY A 83 -34.26 2.74 16.17
C GLY A 83 -35.01 2.46 17.47
N ALA A 84 -34.96 3.37 18.44
CA ALA A 84 -35.94 3.50 19.52
C ALA A 84 -36.08 5.01 19.75
N GLY A 85 -37.19 5.66 19.41
CA GLY A 85 -38.50 5.41 19.96
C GLY A 85 -38.80 6.57 20.91
N GLU A 86 -39.82 7.36 20.55
CA GLU A 86 -40.48 8.46 21.29
C GLU A 86 -39.86 9.86 21.24
#